data_AF-A0A3C1Y3X2-F1
#
_entry.id   AF-A0A3C1Y3X2-F1
#
_cell.length_a   1.000
_cell.length_b   1.000
_cell.length_c   1.000
_cell.angle_alpha   90.00
_cell.angle_beta   90.00
_cell.angle_gamma   90.00
#
_symmetry.space_group_name_H-M   'P 1'
#
loop_
_entity.id
_entity.type
_entity.pdbx_description
1 polymer ?
#
loop_
_entity_poly.entity_id
_entity_poly.type
_entity_poly.pdbx_seq_one_letter_code
_entity_poly.pdbx_strand_id
1 'polypeptide(L)'
;MVSAAVAAPAVMLNDALITQILPADRASFHEAVAQALNSSADGQSTEWTSTHQRKKAAPIKVQLTPKQTTKAGNDRVCRFLVGNFSRTTTTETWQFWFCKQPDGTWKASAN
;
A
#
# COMPACT_ATOMS: atom_id res chain seq x y z
N MET A 1 -30.92 -8.40 -12.99
CA MET A 1 -29.98 -9.45 -12.55
C MET A 1 -28.98 -8.80 -11.61
N VAL A 2 -29.09 -9.05 -10.31
CA VAL A 2 -28.17 -8.47 -9.31
C VAL A 2 -26.92 -9.34 -9.31
N SER A 3 -25.77 -8.78 -9.69
CA SER A 3 -24.47 -9.45 -9.48
C SER A 3 -24.22 -9.52 -7.98
N ALA A 4 -24.30 -10.72 -7.40
CA ALA A 4 -23.75 -10.97 -6.08
C ALA A 4 -22.23 -10.83 -6.19
N ALA A 5 -21.66 -9.83 -5.49
CA ALA A 5 -20.22 -9.77 -5.29
C ALA A 5 -19.81 -11.00 -4.47
N VAL A 6 -19.09 -11.94 -5.07
CA VAL A 6 -18.49 -13.04 -4.33
C VAL A 6 -17.35 -12.43 -3.53
N ALA A 7 -17.47 -12.37 -2.21
CA ALA A 7 -16.32 -12.05 -1.37
C ALA A 7 -15.32 -13.19 -1.56
N ALA A 8 -14.15 -12.89 -2.13
CA ALA A 8 -13.10 -13.88 -2.29
C ALA A 8 -12.78 -14.50 -0.92
N PRO A 9 -12.68 -15.84 -0.82
CA PRO A 9 -12.38 -16.49 0.45
C PRO A 9 -11.05 -15.96 0.99
N ALA A 10 -10.95 -15.71 2.29
CA ALA A 10 -9.77 -15.13 2.94
C ALA A 10 -8.45 -15.88 2.63
N VAL A 11 -8.55 -17.15 2.21
CA VAL A 11 -7.43 -17.97 1.72
C VAL A 11 -6.76 -17.37 0.47
N MET A 12 -7.49 -16.71 -0.43
CA MET A 12 -6.90 -16.06 -1.62
C MET A 12 -6.00 -14.86 -1.26
N LEU A 13 -6.23 -14.20 -0.12
CA LEU A 13 -5.42 -13.05 0.32
C LEU A 13 -4.11 -13.49 1.01
N ASN A 14 -4.01 -14.74 1.48
CA ASN A 14 -2.79 -15.24 2.12
C ASN A 14 -1.60 -15.32 1.16
N ASP A 15 -1.86 -15.45 -0.15
CA ASP A 15 -0.81 -15.52 -1.18
C ASP A 15 -0.40 -14.15 -1.74
N ALA A 16 -1.12 -13.08 -1.38
CA ALA A 16 -0.74 -11.71 -1.72
C ALA A 16 0.64 -11.36 -1.15
N LEU A 17 1.47 -10.63 -1.90
CA LEU A 17 2.79 -10.20 -1.41
C LEU A 17 2.64 -9.23 -0.23
N ILE A 18 1.60 -8.38 -0.24
CA ILE A 18 1.35 -7.44 0.86
C ILE A 18 1.11 -8.14 2.20
N THR A 19 0.47 -9.33 2.22
CA THR A 19 0.20 -10.09 3.46
C THR A 19 1.42 -10.88 3.92
N GLN A 20 2.44 -11.00 3.07
CA GLN A 20 3.70 -11.69 3.37
C GLN A 20 4.77 -10.77 3.97
N ILE A 21 4.53 -9.46 4.05
CA ILE A 21 5.40 -8.54 4.80
C ILE A 21 5.44 -8.98 6.27
N LEU A 22 6.64 -9.28 6.75
CA LEU A 22 6.83 -9.80 8.10
C LEU A 22 6.51 -8.75 9.16
N PRO A 23 6.04 -9.16 10.36
CA PRO A 23 5.79 -8.22 11.46
C PRO A 23 6.96 -7.28 11.77
N ALA A 24 8.20 -7.77 11.66
CA ALA A 24 9.43 -6.98 11.86
C ALA A 24 9.63 -5.85 10.83
N ASP A 25 9.04 -5.98 9.63
CA ASP A 25 9.13 -4.99 8.55
C ASP A 25 7.87 -4.09 8.47
N ARG A 26 6.81 -4.34 9.25
CA ARG A 26 5.56 -3.57 9.14
C ARG A 26 5.74 -2.09 9.46
N ALA A 27 6.53 -1.77 10.48
CA ALA A 27 6.78 -0.39 10.86
C ALA A 27 7.52 0.38 9.76
N SER A 28 8.61 -0.19 9.23
CA SER A 28 9.38 0.44 8.14
C SER A 28 8.57 0.54 6.85
N PHE A 29 7.71 -0.44 6.57
CA PHE A 29 6.80 -0.37 5.44
C PHE A 29 5.76 0.75 5.60
N HIS A 30 5.13 0.88 6.77
CA HIS A 30 4.19 1.97 7.05
C HIS A 30 4.85 3.35 6.96
N GLU A 31 6.10 3.46 7.42
CA GLU A 31 6.90 4.68 7.28
C GLU A 31 7.15 5.02 5.81
N ALA A 32 7.55 4.03 4.99
CA ALA A 32 7.73 4.24 3.55
C ALA A 32 6.43 4.68 2.85
N VAL A 33 5.28 4.11 3.23
CA VAL A 33 3.96 4.56 2.77
C VAL A 33 3.68 6.01 3.19
N ALA A 34 3.92 6.35 4.46
CA ALA A 34 3.73 7.72 4.95
C ALA A 34 4.67 8.72 4.26
N GLN A 35 5.93 8.33 3.99
CA GLN A 35 6.90 9.15 3.27
C GLN A 35 6.45 9.39 1.82
N ALA A 36 6.01 8.36 1.11
CA ALA A 36 5.46 8.50 -0.24
C ALA A 36 4.29 9.49 -0.25
N LEU A 37 3.36 9.33 0.70
CA LEU A 37 2.16 10.17 0.81
C LEU A 37 2.45 11.61 1.28
N ASN A 38 3.50 11.85 2.07
CA ASN A 38 3.83 13.20 2.54
C ASN A 38 4.72 13.97 1.54
N SER A 39 5.69 13.30 0.92
CA SER A 39 6.81 13.99 0.28
C SER A 39 6.90 13.81 -1.23
N SER A 40 6.27 12.78 -1.80
CA SER A 40 6.34 12.53 -3.24
C SER A 40 5.28 13.32 -3.98
N ALA A 41 5.63 13.93 -5.11
CA ALA A 41 4.63 14.50 -6.02
C ALA A 41 3.73 13.40 -6.62
N ASP A 42 2.56 13.77 -7.12
CA ASP A 42 1.76 12.84 -7.92
C ASP A 42 2.54 12.42 -9.17
N GLY A 43 2.62 11.12 -9.44
CA GLY A 43 3.43 10.52 -10.49
C GLY A 43 4.86 10.16 -10.06
N GLN A 44 5.36 10.69 -8.95
CA GLN A 44 6.70 10.35 -8.43
C GLN A 44 6.66 9.06 -7.62
N SER A 45 7.58 8.14 -7.93
CA SER A 45 7.70 6.87 -7.23
C SER A 45 8.75 6.90 -6.14
N THR A 46 8.48 6.22 -5.03
CA THR A 46 9.47 5.81 -4.03
C THR A 46 9.56 4.29 -3.98
N GLU A 47 10.69 3.77 -3.52
CA GLU A 47 10.92 2.34 -3.40
C GLU A 47 11.12 1.93 -1.94
N TRP A 48 10.64 0.74 -1.62
CA TRP A 48 10.88 0.08 -0.35
C TRP A 48 11.23 -1.38 -0.60
N THR A 49 12.13 -1.94 0.20
CA THR A 49 12.51 -3.35 0.14
C THR A 49 12.46 -3.95 1.54
N SER A 50 11.82 -5.10 1.69
CA SER A 50 11.79 -5.83 2.96
C SER A 50 13.20 -6.21 3.40
N THR A 51 13.51 -6.04 4.69
CA THR A 51 14.82 -6.40 5.24
C THR A 51 14.81 -7.78 5.90
N HIS A 52 13.63 -8.26 6.32
CA HIS A 52 13.45 -9.55 6.95
C HIS A 52 12.79 -10.53 5.97
N GLN A 53 13.25 -11.78 5.98
CA GLN A 53 12.78 -12.82 5.06
C GLN A 53 12.47 -14.10 5.81
N ARG A 54 11.44 -14.83 5.36
CA ARG A 54 11.24 -16.21 5.81
C ARG A 54 12.28 -17.09 5.15
N LYS A 55 13.14 -17.73 5.93
CA LYS A 55 14.18 -18.65 5.44
C LYS A 55 15.07 -17.96 4.38
N LYS A 56 15.12 -18.50 3.15
CA LYS A 56 15.89 -18.00 2.02
C LYS A 56 15.01 -17.37 0.93
N ALA A 57 13.81 -16.90 1.28
CA ALA A 57 12.92 -16.25 0.32
C ALA A 57 13.52 -14.92 -0.15
N ALA A 58 13.38 -14.57 -1.43
CA ALA A 58 13.81 -13.27 -1.93
C ALA A 58 13.06 -12.12 -1.22
N PRO A 59 13.67 -10.92 -1.10
CA PRO A 59 13.00 -9.77 -0.52
C PRO A 59 11.81 -9.33 -1.39
N ILE A 60 10.79 -8.79 -0.73
CA ILE A 60 9.67 -8.09 -1.37
C ILE A 60 10.14 -6.68 -1.69
N LYS A 61 10.02 -6.28 -2.95
CA LYS A 61 10.23 -4.90 -3.40
C LYS A 61 8.88 -4.25 -3.64
N VAL A 62 8.74 -3.00 -3.25
CA VAL A 62 7.52 -2.22 -3.41
C VAL A 62 7.85 -0.88 -4.03
N GLN A 63 7.19 -0.54 -5.13
CA GLN A 63 7.20 0.79 -5.69
C GLN A 63 5.89 1.49 -5.36
N LEU A 64 5.97 2.62 -4.66
CA LEU A 64 4.84 3.40 -4.19
C LEU A 64 4.74 4.67 -5.01
N THR A 65 3.62 4.88 -5.69
CA THR A 65 3.39 6.05 -6.54
C THR A 65 2.05 6.69 -6.18
N PRO A 66 2.04 7.87 -5.54
CA PRO A 66 0.84 8.68 -5.47
C PRO A 66 0.41 9.07 -6.88
N LYS A 67 -0.86 8.93 -7.21
CA LYS A 67 -1.39 9.22 -8.56
C LYS A 67 -2.31 10.42 -8.58
N GLN A 68 -2.93 10.73 -7.45
CA GLN A 68 -3.89 11.81 -7.36
C GLN A 68 -3.95 12.32 -5.93
N THR A 69 -4.02 13.63 -5.79
CA THR A 69 -4.26 14.32 -4.52
C THR A 69 -5.56 15.10 -4.58
N THR A 70 -6.45 14.83 -3.61
CA THR A 70 -7.74 15.50 -3.46
C THR A 70 -7.77 16.21 -2.11
N LYS A 71 -8.26 17.45 -2.10
CA LYS A 71 -8.63 18.16 -0.86
C LYS A 71 -10.14 18.07 -0.71
N ALA A 72 -10.60 17.27 0.23
CA ALA A 72 -12.01 17.23 0.62
C ALA A 72 -12.33 18.39 1.58
N GLY A 73 -13.62 18.68 1.79
CA GLY A 73 -14.04 19.71 2.75
C GLY A 73 -13.42 19.51 4.13
N ASN A 74 -13.15 20.61 4.82
CA ASN A 74 -12.40 20.69 6.10
C ASN A 74 -10.89 20.41 5.97
N ASP A 75 -10.26 20.85 4.87
CA ASP A 75 -8.82 20.69 4.62
C ASP A 75 -8.29 19.25 4.67
N ARG A 76 -9.20 18.27 4.54
CA ARG A 76 -8.84 16.86 4.57
C ARG A 76 -8.14 16.48 3.28
N VAL A 77 -6.85 16.20 3.36
CA VAL A 77 -6.06 15.73 2.20
C VAL A 77 -6.20 14.22 2.07
N CYS A 78 -6.65 13.77 0.90
CA CYS A 78 -6.65 12.36 0.53
C CYS A 78 -5.78 12.16 -0.71
N ARG A 79 -5.03 11.07 -0.77
CA ARG A 79 -4.17 10.72 -1.90
C ARG A 79 -4.44 9.30 -2.36
N PHE A 80 -4.54 9.12 -3.66
CA PHE A 80 -4.64 7.81 -4.28
C PHE A 80 -3.24 7.24 -4.46
N LEU A 81 -2.94 6.14 -3.78
CA LEU A 81 -1.64 5.50 -3.79
C LEU A 81 -1.72 4.18 -4.55
N VAL A 82 -0.81 4.02 -5.51
CA VAL A 82 -0.59 2.75 -6.19
C VAL A 82 0.69 2.12 -5.64
N GLY A 83 0.61 0.88 -5.16
CA GLY A 83 1.75 0.08 -4.72
C GLY A 83 1.97 -1.10 -5.65
N ASN A 84 3.12 -1.15 -6.33
CA ASN A 84 3.55 -2.29 -7.13
C ASN A 84 4.51 -3.16 -6.33
N PHE A 85 4.06 -4.32 -5.92
CA PHE A 85 4.80 -5.32 -5.16
C PHE A 85 5.41 -6.31 -6.14
N SER A 86 6.64 -6.71 -5.87
CA SER A 86 7.31 -7.75 -6.64
C SER A 86 8.18 -8.62 -5.77
N ARG A 87 8.22 -9.91 -6.10
CA ARG A 87 9.19 -10.87 -5.59
C ARG A 87 9.39 -11.95 -6.65
N THR A 88 10.63 -12.10 -7.10
CA THR A 88 10.99 -13.00 -8.20
C THR A 88 10.11 -12.79 -9.44
N THR A 89 9.22 -13.72 -9.76
CA THR A 89 8.29 -13.67 -10.90
C THR A 89 6.89 -13.21 -10.51
N THR A 90 6.60 -13.13 -9.21
CA THR A 90 5.29 -12.67 -8.71
C THR A 90 5.28 -11.15 -8.66
N THR A 91 4.26 -10.56 -9.27
CA THR A 91 3.96 -9.13 -9.19
C THR A 91 2.52 -8.94 -8.74
N GLU A 92 2.28 -7.86 -8.01
CA GLU A 92 0.97 -7.53 -7.48
C GLU A 92 0.83 -6.01 -7.42
N THR A 93 -0.34 -5.50 -7.80
CA THR A 93 -0.62 -4.07 -7.77
C THR A 93 -1.79 -3.79 -6.84
N TRP A 94 -1.54 -2.95 -5.83
CA TRP A 94 -2.55 -2.47 -4.90
C TRP A 94 -2.86 -1.01 -5.14
N GLN A 95 -4.11 -0.64 -4.95
CA GLN A 95 -4.59 0.71 -5.15
C GLN A 95 -5.52 1.08 -4.00
N PHE A 96 -5.16 2.12 -3.27
CA PHE A 96 -5.97 2.58 -2.14
C PHE A 96 -5.93 4.10 -2.02
N TRP A 97 -7.07 4.65 -1.64
CA TRP A 97 -7.14 6.01 -1.15
C TRP A 97 -6.66 6.05 0.29
N PHE A 98 -5.75 6.97 0.60
CA PHE A 98 -5.32 7.27 1.95
C PHE A 98 -5.73 8.69 2.28
N CYS A 99 -6.34 8.90 3.44
CA CYS A 99 -6.65 10.24 3.92
C CYS A 99 -5.83 10.57 5.15
N LYS A 100 -5.24 11.77 5.12
CA LYS A 100 -4.52 12.33 6.26
C LYS A 100 -5.51 12.63 7.38
N GLN A 101 -5.18 12.16 8.57
CA GLN A 101 -5.91 12.38 9.80
C GLN A 101 -5.49 13.72 10.42
N PRO A 102 -6.29 14.27 11.36
CA PRO A 102 -5.93 15.48 12.08
C PRO A 102 -4.59 15.39 12.84
N ASP A 103 -4.22 14.19 13.30
CA ASP A 103 -2.94 13.91 13.97
C ASP A 103 -1.75 13.78 13.00
N GLY A 104 -1.99 13.96 11.70
CA GLY A 104 -0.99 13.86 10.64
C GLY A 104 -0.73 12.45 10.11
N THR A 105 -1.32 11.41 10.71
CA THR A 105 -1.19 10.03 10.23
C THR A 105 -2.01 9.79 8.97
N TRP A 106 -1.65 8.78 8.17
CA TRP A 106 -2.40 8.38 6.98
C TRP A 106 -3.19 7.10 7.28
N LYS A 107 -4.49 7.11 6.96
CA LYS A 107 -5.34 5.91 7.04
C LYS A 107 -5.94 5.62 5.67
N ALA A 108 -5.97 4.35 5.29
CA ALA A 108 -6.72 3.93 4.12
C ALA A 108 -8.20 4.32 4.34
N SER A 109 -8.81 4.97 3.35
CA SER A 109 -10.25 5.17 3.38
C SER A 109 -10.91 3.81 3.17
N ALA A 110 -11.79 3.42 4.10
CA ALA A 110 -12.67 2.30 3.85
C ALA A 110 -13.49 2.60 2.59
N ASN A 111 -13.56 1.62 1.68
CA ASN A 111 -14.55 1.62 0.60
C ASN A 111 -15.93 1.31 1.17
#